data_AF-A0A969F1M9-F1
#
_entry.id   AF-A0A969F1M9-F1
#
_cell.length_a   1.000
_cell.length_b   1.000
_cell.length_c   1.000
_cell.angle_alpha   90.00
_cell.angle_beta   90.00
_cell.angle_gamma   90.00
#
_symmetry.space_group_name_H-M   'P 1'
#
loop_
_entity.id
_entity.type
_entity.pdbx_description
1 polymer ?
#
loop_
_entity_poly.entity_id
_entity_poly.type
_entity_poly.pdbx_seq_one_letter_code
_entity_poly.pdbx_strand_id
1 'polypeptide(L)' 'MIRPTTLEADGFATLLEVLGPAAGFEFAESGGIAALFIERTDQGFETTVTSAMQTYLEDAGQ' A
#
# COMPACT_ATOMS: atom_id res chain seq x y z
N MET A 1 2.06 4.97 -0.61
CA MET A 1 1.36 4.55 -1.85
C MET A 1 1.67 5.54 -2.97
N ILE A 2 1.49 5.15 -4.23
CA ILE A 2 1.75 5.99 -5.41
C ILE A 2 0.47 6.15 -6.23
N ARG A 3 0.13 7.38 -6.58
CA ARG A 3 -1.05 7.78 -7.38
C ARG A 3 -0.68 8.94 -8.33
N PRO A 4 -1.45 9.17 -9.42
CA PRO A 4 -1.21 10.29 -10.33
C PRO A 4 -1.26 11.68 -9.68
N THR A 5 -1.99 11.83 -8.56
CA THR A 5 -2.07 13.07 -7.81
C THR A 5 -1.87 12.85 -6.32
N THR A 6 -1.30 13.85 -5.64
CA THR A 6 -1.17 13.84 -4.17
C THR A 6 -2.52 13.83 -3.47
N LEU A 7 -3.53 14.49 -4.05
CA LEU A 7 -4.90 14.48 -3.51
C LEU A 7 -5.47 13.07 -3.45
N GLU A 8 -5.30 12.28 -4.52
CA GLU A 8 -5.69 10.87 -4.50
C GLU A 8 -4.87 10.08 -3.50
N ALA A 9 -3.54 10.23 -3.50
CA ALA A 9 -2.68 9.48 -2.58
C ALA A 9 -3.06 9.70 -1.11
N ASP A 10 -3.37 10.93 -0.72
CA ASP A 10 -3.76 11.28 0.66
C ASP A 10 -5.12 10.68 1.06
N GLY A 11 -6.13 10.84 0.19
CA GLY A 11 -7.46 10.29 0.43
C GLY A 11 -7.48 8.76 0.47
N PHE A 12 -6.78 8.11 -0.46
CA PHE A 12 -6.68 6.66 -0.48
C PHE A 12 -5.85 6.13 0.70
N ALA A 13 -4.79 6.81 1.14
CA ALA A 13 -4.02 6.37 2.31
C ALA A 13 -4.91 6.32 3.56
N THR A 14 -5.75 7.35 3.75
CA THR A 14 -6.73 7.38 4.84
C THR A 14 -7.76 6.26 4.72
N LEU A 15 -8.30 6.03 3.51
CA LEU A 15 -9.23 4.94 3.25
C LEU A 15 -8.64 3.57 3.61
N LEU A 16 -7.41 3.29 3.17
CA LEU A 16 -6.75 2.00 3.40
C LEU A 16 -6.46 1.77 4.89
N GLU A 17 -6.06 2.81 5.61
CA GLU A 17 -5.86 2.74 7.07
C GLU A 17 -7.18 2.41 7.79
N VAL A 18 -8.29 3.03 7.38
CA VAL A 18 -9.63 2.80 7.96
C VAL A 18 -10.15 1.40 7.67
N LEU A 19 -9.90 0.86 6.47
CA LEU A 19 -10.26 -0.51 6.11
C LEU A 19 -9.44 -1.55 6.89
N GLY A 20 -8.27 -1.16 7.38
CA GLY A 20 -7.33 -2.05 8.01
C GLY A 20 -6.59 -2.94 7.02
N PRO A 21 -5.65 -3.78 7.49
CA PRO A 21 -4.65 -4.41 6.64
C PRO A 21 -5.21 -5.40 5.62
N ALA A 22 -6.08 -6.33 6.04
CA ALA A 22 -6.61 -7.36 5.14
C ALA A 22 -7.55 -6.77 4.07
N ALA A 23 -8.56 -5.99 4.48
CA ALA A 23 -9.52 -5.40 3.56
C ALA A 23 -8.91 -4.25 2.73
N GLY A 24 -7.99 -3.48 3.32
CA GLY A 24 -7.22 -2.47 2.61
C GLY A 24 -6.33 -3.08 1.53
N PHE A 25 -5.64 -4.19 1.83
CA PHE A 25 -4.83 -4.90 0.84
C PHE A 25 -5.69 -5.43 -0.32
N GLU A 26 -6.79 -6.12 -0.04
CA GLU A 26 -7.70 -6.65 -1.08
C GLU A 26 -8.28 -5.52 -1.95
N PHE A 27 -8.70 -4.41 -1.33
CA PHE A 27 -9.18 -3.23 -2.05
C PHE A 27 -8.09 -2.64 -2.96
N ALA A 28 -6.87 -2.49 -2.46
CA ALA A 28 -5.76 -1.91 -3.22
C ALA A 28 -5.31 -2.84 -4.36
N GLU A 29 -5.21 -4.14 -4.10
CA GLU A 29 -4.80 -5.16 -5.08
C GLU A 29 -5.81 -5.28 -6.22
N SER A 30 -7.11 -5.39 -5.90
CA SER A 30 -8.17 -5.44 -6.91
C SER A 30 -8.29 -4.15 -7.73
N GLY A 31 -7.94 -3.01 -7.14
CA GLY A 31 -7.93 -1.70 -7.80
C GLY A 31 -6.63 -1.38 -8.58
N GLY A 32 -5.62 -2.26 -8.56
CA GLY A 32 -4.31 -1.98 -9.16
C GLY A 32 -3.61 -0.77 -8.56
N ILE A 33 -3.82 -0.52 -7.26
CA ILE A 33 -3.27 0.63 -6.55
C ILE A 33 -1.92 0.24 -5.94
N ALA A 34 -0.86 0.96 -6.32
CA ALA A 34 0.47 0.78 -5.75
C ALA A 34 0.53 1.21 -4.28
N ALA A 35 0.32 0.25 -3.37
CA ALA A 35 0.35 0.44 -1.93
C ALA A 35 1.37 -0.50 -1.24
N LEU A 36 1.95 0.01 -0.17
CA LEU A 36 2.81 -0.69 0.78
C LEU A 36 2.15 -0.54 2.14
N PHE A 37 1.96 -1.66 2.82
CA PHE A 37 1.37 -1.76 4.15
C PHE A 37 2.48 -2.14 5.13
N ILE A 38 2.53 -1.46 6.27
CA ILE A 38 3.42 -1.80 7.38
C ILE A 38 2.54 -2.05 8.59
N GLU A 39 2.57 -3.28 9.08
CA GLU A 39 1.75 -3.71 10.20
C GLU A 39 2.63 -4.01 11.40
N ARG A 40 2.18 -3.59 12.59
CA ARG A 40 2.82 -3.99 13.84
C ARG A 40 2.33 -5.38 14.25
N THR A 41 3.26 -6.30 14.46
CA THR A 41 3.01 -7.65 14.98
C THR A 41 3.67 -7.83 16.34
N ASP A 42 3.45 -8.98 16.97
CA ASP A 42 4.10 -9.32 18.24
C ASP A 42 5.63 -9.47 18.12
N GLN A 43 6.15 -9.69 16.91
CA GLN A 43 7.57 -9.90 16.63
C GLN A 43 8.23 -8.68 15.96
N GLY A 44 7.52 -7.58 15.76
CA GLY A 44 8.05 -6.37 15.14
C GLY A 44 7.12 -5.77 14.10
N PHE A 45 7.65 -5.57 12.89
CA PHE A 45 6.88 -5.04 11.77
C PHE A 45 6.90 -6.02 10.61
N GLU A 46 5.75 -6.23 10.00
CA GLU A 46 5.60 -6.96 8.75
C GLU A 46 5.25 -5.98 7.63
N THR A 47 5.86 -6.18 6.46
CA THR A 47 5.61 -5.34 5.29
C THR A 47 5.00 -6.18 4.18
N THR A 48 3.86 -5.72 3.68
CA THR A 48 3.16 -6.34 2.55
C THR A 48 3.00 -5.31 1.45
N VAL A 49 3.16 -5.72 0.19
CA VAL A 49 3.09 -4.82 -0.96
C VAL A 49 2.14 -5.39 -2.00
N THR A 50 1.37 -4.50 -2.60
CA THR A 50 0.52 -4.85 -3.76
C THR A 50 1.36 -5.18 -4.99
N SER A 51 0.81 -5.93 -5.94
CA SER A 51 1.51 -6.24 -7.20
C SER A 51 1.92 -4.97 -7.95
N ALA A 52 1.05 -3.95 -7.97
CA ALA A 52 1.34 -2.66 -8.60
C ALA A 52 2.49 -1.88 -7.93
N MET A 53 2.78 -2.14 -6.66
CA MET A 53 3.87 -1.48 -5.93
C MET A 53 5.24 -2.05 -6.30
N GLN A 54 5.32 -3.31 -6.75
CA GLN A 54 6.58 -3.98 -7.03
C GLN A 54 7.41 -3.24 -8.09
N THR A 55 6.76 -2.71 -9.13
CA THR A 55 7.42 -1.92 -10.20
C THR A 55 8.22 -0.73 -9.65
N TYR A 56 7.76 -0.11 -8.56
CA TYR A 56 8.44 1.05 -7.97
C TYR A 56 9.54 0.67 -6.98
N LEU A 57 9.49 -0.54 -6.43
CA LEU A 57 10.52 -1.04 -5.51
C LEU A 57 11.74 -1.56 -6.26
N GLU A 58 11.54 -2.13 -7.46
CA GLU A 58 12.62 -2.51 -8.36
C GLU A 58 13.44 -1.29 -8.80
N ASP A 59 12.77 -0.16 -9.09
CA ASP A 59 13.41 1.11 -9.44
C ASP A 59 14.18 1.75 -8.26
N ALA A 60 13.74 1.52 -7.02
CA ALA A 60 14.38 2.08 -5.82
C ALA A 60 15.68 1.34 -5.40
N GLY A 61 15.99 0.22 -6.04
CA GLY A 61 17.19 -0.60 -5.80
C GLY A 61 18.40 -0.30 -6.70
N GLN A 62 18.31 0.72 -7.56
CA GLN A 62 19.41 1.24 -8.39
C GLN A 62 19.93 2.58 -7.86
#